data_AF-A0A2V9JEI7-F1
#
_entry.id   AF-A0A2V9JEI7-F1
#
_cell.length_a   1.000
_cell.length_b   1.000
_cell.length_c   1.000
_cell.angle_alpha   90.00
_cell.angle_beta   90.00
_cell.angle_gamma   90.00
#
_symmetry.space_group_name_H-M   'P 1'
#
loop_
_entity.id
_entity.type
_entity.pdbx_description
1 polymer ?
#
loop_
_entity_poly.entity_id
_entity_poly.type
_entity_poly.pdbx_seq_one_letter_code
_entity_poly.pdbx_strand_id
1 'polypeptide(L)'
;MMTNTNATSVLAKILFTGDVCVNGPYNYVGDGDVGKWVATLNAARKLDAKIVCTGHGPRSIGTVLDDQHAFFKGLREQVGALMADRAPEEAKAQIESIRATLKGNPQIARFVGERGAGWDPFPAQVAKVYEELTGKKLAALMHEPQLARLCSRPLPRSCVTS
;
A
#
# COMPACT_ATOMS: atom_id res chain seq x y z
N MET A 1 -18.47 43.68 30.03
CA MET A 1 -18.06 43.03 28.76
C MET A 1 -17.79 41.56 29.05
N MET A 2 -18.71 40.68 28.70
CA MET A 2 -18.47 39.23 28.75
C MET A 2 -18.00 38.80 27.35
N THR A 3 -16.76 38.33 27.25
CA THR A 3 -16.24 37.73 26.01
C THR A 3 -16.82 36.33 25.89
N ASN A 4 -17.64 36.12 24.86
CA ASN A 4 -18.26 34.85 24.55
C ASN A 4 -17.23 33.97 23.82
N THR A 5 -16.52 33.11 24.56
CA THR A 5 -15.60 32.13 23.96
C THR A 5 -16.44 30.99 23.40
N ASN A 6 -16.76 31.03 22.11
CA ASN A 6 -17.33 29.88 21.40
C ASN A 6 -16.30 28.73 21.43
N ALA A 7 -16.45 27.83 22.40
CA ALA A 7 -15.78 26.54 22.41
C ALA A 7 -16.30 25.72 21.22
N THR A 8 -15.66 25.89 20.07
CA THR A 8 -15.88 25.00 18.93
C THR A 8 -15.21 23.69 19.30
N SER A 9 -15.98 22.74 19.83
CA SER A 9 -15.53 21.35 19.98
C SER A 9 -15.20 20.82 18.59
N VAL A 10 -13.93 20.89 18.20
CA VAL A 10 -13.43 20.26 16.97
C VAL A 10 -13.39 18.76 17.22
N LEU A 11 -14.51 18.08 16.93
CA LEU A 11 -14.52 16.63 16.84
C LEU A 11 -13.43 16.21 15.83
N ALA A 12 -12.35 15.61 16.34
CA ALA A 12 -11.30 15.09 15.48
C ALA A 12 -11.87 13.92 14.69
N LYS A 13 -12.05 14.10 13.36
CA LYS A 13 -12.42 13.01 12.44
C LYS A 13 -11.21 12.12 12.20
N ILE A 14 -11.02 11.12 13.08
CA ILE A 14 -9.91 10.15 13.00
C ILE A 14 -10.42 8.86 12.37
N LEU A 15 -9.73 8.37 11.34
CA LEU A 15 -10.01 7.10 10.70
C LEU A 15 -8.87 6.10 10.97
N PHE A 16 -9.21 4.94 11.51
CA PHE A 16 -8.30 3.80 11.61
C PHE A 16 -8.59 2.87 10.44
N THR A 17 -7.62 2.65 9.56
CA THR A 17 -7.85 1.94 8.29
C THR A 17 -7.48 0.46 8.33
N GLY A 18 -6.66 0.05 9.31
CA GLY A 18 -5.89 -1.19 9.18
C GLY A 18 -5.10 -1.20 7.87
N ASP A 19 -4.82 -2.39 7.34
CA ASP A 19 -3.95 -2.56 6.16
C ASP A 19 -4.61 -2.20 4.82
N VAL A 20 -5.89 -1.79 4.82
CA VAL A 20 -6.53 -1.18 3.65
C VAL A 20 -5.77 0.06 3.18
N CYS A 21 -5.22 0.83 4.12
CA CYS A 21 -4.34 1.97 3.82
C CYS A 21 -3.08 1.89 4.68
N VAL A 22 -1.93 1.94 4.03
CA VAL A 22 -0.62 2.02 4.66
C VAL A 22 0.05 3.34 4.27
N ASN A 23 1.20 3.66 4.84
CA ASN A 23 1.98 4.84 4.45
C ASN A 23 3.44 4.43 4.17
N GLY A 24 3.67 3.91 2.97
CA GLY A 24 4.94 3.32 2.54
C GLY A 24 4.72 2.01 1.77
N PRO A 25 5.79 1.30 1.37
CA PRO A 25 5.70 0.10 0.54
C PRO A 25 5.38 -1.13 1.40
N TYR A 26 4.23 -1.11 2.09
CA TYR A 26 3.87 -2.12 3.09
C TYR A 26 2.70 -3.03 2.69
N ASN A 27 2.00 -2.76 1.58
CA ASN A 27 0.80 -3.53 1.24
C ASN A 27 1.13 -4.99 0.96
N TYR A 28 0.66 -5.87 1.84
CA TYR A 28 0.57 -7.30 1.60
C TYR A 28 -0.77 -7.63 0.94
N VAL A 29 -0.74 -8.10 -0.31
CA VAL A 29 -1.96 -8.32 -1.12
C VAL A 29 -2.50 -9.75 -1.10
N GLY A 30 -1.79 -10.70 -0.47
CA GLY A 30 -1.99 -12.17 -0.54
C GLY A 30 -3.35 -12.66 -1.06
N ASP A 31 -4.24 -13.06 -0.15
CA ASP A 31 -5.60 -13.51 -0.48
C ASP A 31 -6.59 -12.35 -0.70
N GLY A 32 -6.08 -11.11 -0.77
CA GLY A 32 -6.88 -9.92 -0.99
C GLY A 32 -7.45 -9.80 -2.40
N ASP A 33 -8.14 -8.69 -2.65
CA ASP A 33 -8.69 -8.32 -3.96
C ASP A 33 -8.36 -6.84 -4.19
N VAL A 34 -7.33 -6.59 -5.01
CA VAL A 34 -6.80 -5.24 -5.26
C VAL A 34 -7.85 -4.37 -5.93
N GLY A 35 -8.69 -4.95 -6.80
CA GLY A 35 -9.83 -4.27 -7.40
C GLY A 35 -10.82 -3.76 -6.34
N LYS A 36 -11.21 -4.60 -5.38
CA LYS A 36 -12.06 -4.20 -4.25
C LYS A 36 -11.38 -3.22 -3.31
N TRP A 37 -10.07 -3.31 -3.11
CA TRP A 37 -9.33 -2.31 -2.33
C TRP A 37 -9.44 -0.90 -2.91
N VAL A 38 -9.41 -0.74 -4.23
CA VAL A 38 -9.67 0.56 -4.88
C VAL A 38 -11.06 1.09 -4.50
N ALA A 39 -12.10 0.23 -4.56
CA ALA A 39 -13.46 0.61 -4.16
C ALA A 39 -13.57 0.97 -2.67
N THR A 40 -12.92 0.20 -1.79
CA THR A 40 -12.88 0.45 -0.35
C THR A 40 -12.19 1.78 -0.03
N LEU A 41 -11.06 2.07 -0.67
CA LEU A 41 -10.37 3.35 -0.49
C LEU A 41 -11.23 4.52 -1.00
N ASN A 42 -11.95 4.34 -2.11
CA ASN A 42 -12.89 5.34 -2.59
C ASN A 42 -14.04 5.60 -1.58
N ALA A 43 -14.53 4.57 -0.91
CA ALA A 43 -15.51 4.72 0.16
C ALA A 43 -14.91 5.43 1.40
N ALA A 44 -13.70 5.04 1.80
CA ALA A 44 -12.99 5.65 2.94
C ALA A 44 -12.72 7.15 2.74
N ARG A 45 -12.37 7.58 1.52
CA ARG A 45 -12.18 9.00 1.16
C ARG A 45 -13.41 9.85 1.46
N LYS A 46 -14.62 9.29 1.30
CA LYS A 46 -15.90 10.01 1.54
C LYS A 46 -16.16 10.27 3.03
N LEU A 47 -15.41 9.65 3.94
CA LEU A 47 -15.51 9.92 5.38
C LEU A 47 -14.89 11.28 5.76
N ASP A 48 -14.12 11.92 4.88
CA ASP A 48 -13.48 13.23 5.11
C ASP A 48 -12.67 13.25 6.43
N ALA A 49 -11.89 12.20 6.65
CA ALA A 49 -11.04 12.08 7.83
C ALA A 49 -9.94 13.15 7.81
N LYS A 50 -9.73 13.81 8.95
CA LYS A 50 -8.65 14.79 9.14
C LYS A 50 -7.35 14.13 9.57
N ILE A 51 -7.46 13.00 10.28
CA ILE A 51 -6.33 12.17 10.69
C ILE A 51 -6.61 10.73 10.24
N VAL A 52 -5.61 10.09 9.67
CA VAL A 52 -5.64 8.69 9.24
C VAL A 52 -4.56 7.92 9.99
N CYS A 53 -5.00 6.96 10.81
CA CYS A 53 -4.16 5.97 11.46
C CYS A 53 -4.05 4.76 10.52
N THR A 54 -2.94 4.69 9.79
CA THR A 54 -2.65 3.62 8.84
C THR A 54 -2.31 2.30 9.55
N GLY A 55 -2.49 1.17 8.87
CA GLY A 55 -2.11 -0.14 9.43
C GLY A 55 -0.60 -0.27 9.63
N HIS A 56 0.17 0.23 8.65
CA HIS A 56 1.63 0.33 8.71
C HIS A 56 2.12 1.70 8.25
N GLY A 57 3.34 2.04 8.68
CA GLY A 57 3.95 3.34 8.43
C GLY A 57 3.41 4.46 9.34
N PRO A 58 3.88 5.70 9.15
CA PRO A 58 3.46 6.83 9.98
C PRO A 58 1.99 7.21 9.76
N ARG A 59 1.34 7.68 10.84
CA ARG A 59 0.04 8.38 10.73
C ARG A 59 0.10 9.51 9.70
N SER A 60 -1.04 9.80 9.07
CA SER A 60 -1.13 10.82 8.02
C SER A 60 -2.44 11.60 8.12
N ILE A 61 -2.69 12.45 7.13
CA ILE A 61 -3.95 13.16 6.89
C ILE A 61 -4.73 12.47 5.76
N GLY A 62 -5.92 12.97 5.44
CA GLY A 62 -6.81 12.39 4.42
C GLY A 62 -6.17 12.11 3.06
N THR A 63 -5.15 12.87 2.64
CA THR A 63 -4.47 12.70 1.35
C THR A 63 -3.79 11.34 1.18
N VAL A 64 -3.44 10.64 2.27
CA VAL A 64 -2.88 9.27 2.16
C VAL A 64 -3.86 8.30 1.51
N LEU A 65 -5.17 8.50 1.69
CA LEU A 65 -6.20 7.70 1.05
C LEU A 65 -6.27 7.97 -0.45
N ASP A 66 -6.09 9.23 -0.87
CA ASP A 66 -6.01 9.61 -2.28
C ASP A 66 -4.78 8.97 -2.95
N ASP A 67 -3.63 9.02 -2.28
CA ASP A 67 -2.38 8.52 -2.82
C ASP A 67 -2.34 6.98 -2.89
N GLN A 68 -2.83 6.30 -1.85
CA GLN A 68 -2.96 4.84 -1.85
C GLN A 68 -3.96 4.36 -2.91
N HIS A 69 -5.08 5.08 -3.08
CA HIS A 69 -6.04 4.81 -4.15
C HIS A 69 -5.40 5.00 -5.53
N ALA A 70 -4.64 6.08 -5.72
CA ALA A 70 -3.91 6.34 -6.95
C ALA A 70 -2.85 5.26 -7.24
N PHE A 71 -2.16 4.76 -6.19
CA PHE A 71 -1.19 3.69 -6.33
C PHE A 71 -1.82 2.41 -6.87
N PHE A 72 -2.89 1.90 -6.25
CA PHE A 72 -3.54 0.68 -6.73
C PHE A 72 -4.19 0.85 -8.10
N LYS A 73 -4.76 2.02 -8.40
CA LYS A 73 -5.27 2.32 -9.74
C LYS A 73 -4.14 2.28 -10.78
N GLY A 74 -3.04 2.98 -10.52
CA GLY A 74 -1.87 3.02 -11.39
C GLY A 74 -1.24 1.64 -11.58
N LEU A 75 -1.14 0.84 -10.52
CA LEU A 75 -0.66 -0.54 -10.60
C LEU A 75 -1.55 -1.39 -11.53
N ARG A 76 -2.87 -1.33 -11.36
CA ARG A 76 -3.83 -2.04 -12.23
C ARG A 76 -3.75 -1.59 -13.68
N GLU A 77 -3.63 -0.29 -13.93
CA GLU A 77 -3.49 0.27 -15.27
C GLU A 77 -2.21 -0.21 -15.95
N GLN A 78 -1.06 -0.14 -15.27
CA GLN A 78 0.22 -0.55 -15.82
C GLN A 78 0.28 -2.07 -16.09
N VAL A 79 -0.25 -2.89 -15.18
CA VAL A 79 -0.34 -4.35 -15.39
C VAL A 79 -1.29 -4.65 -16.54
N GLY A 80 -2.45 -4.00 -16.61
CA GLY A 80 -3.38 -4.14 -17.72
C GLY A 80 -2.73 -3.83 -19.06
N ALA A 81 -2.07 -2.68 -19.16
CA ALA A 81 -1.46 -2.21 -20.41
C ALA A 81 -0.25 -3.05 -20.86
N LEU A 82 0.58 -3.52 -19.92
CA LEU A 82 1.84 -4.17 -20.28
C LEU A 82 1.79 -5.69 -20.21
N MET A 83 0.85 -6.30 -19.48
CA MET A 83 0.86 -7.74 -19.19
C MET A 83 -0.41 -8.50 -19.58
N ALA A 84 -1.61 -7.88 -19.64
CA ALA A 84 -2.87 -8.63 -19.73
C ALA A 84 -2.97 -9.58 -20.94
N ASP A 85 -2.43 -9.18 -22.09
CA ASP A 85 -2.46 -9.96 -23.33
C ASP A 85 -1.24 -10.88 -23.50
N ARG A 86 -0.32 -10.93 -22.53
CA ARG A 86 0.91 -11.72 -22.61
C ARG A 86 0.75 -13.07 -21.94
N ALA A 87 1.58 -14.03 -22.35
CA ALA A 87 1.76 -15.27 -21.60
C ALA A 87 2.47 -14.99 -20.26
N PRO A 88 2.23 -15.77 -19.19
CA PRO A 88 2.83 -15.54 -17.87
C PRO A 88 4.36 -15.34 -17.87
N GLU A 89 5.09 -16.13 -18.67
CA GLU A 89 6.55 -16.03 -18.75
C GLU A 89 7.03 -14.70 -19.33
N GLU A 90 6.35 -14.20 -20.37
CA GLU A 90 6.65 -12.91 -20.99
C GLU A 90 6.21 -11.74 -20.12
N ALA A 91 5.06 -11.88 -19.47
CA ALA A 91 4.49 -10.87 -18.58
C ALA A 91 5.46 -10.59 -17.41
N LYS A 92 6.12 -11.63 -16.87
CA LYS A 92 7.07 -11.50 -15.75
C LYS A 92 8.22 -10.54 -16.05
N ALA A 93 8.65 -10.45 -17.32
CA ALA A 93 9.71 -9.52 -17.73
C ALA A 93 9.30 -8.04 -17.60
N GLN A 94 8.01 -7.73 -17.48
CA GLN A 94 7.50 -6.36 -17.40
C GLN A 94 7.52 -5.77 -15.98
N ILE A 95 7.74 -6.60 -14.94
CA ILE A 95 7.66 -6.15 -13.53
C ILE A 95 8.54 -4.92 -13.27
N GLU A 96 9.77 -4.91 -13.75
CA GLU A 96 10.68 -3.78 -13.50
C GLU A 96 10.34 -2.54 -14.33
N SER A 97 9.75 -2.70 -15.53
CA SER A 97 9.23 -1.57 -16.31
C SER A 97 8.04 -0.91 -15.60
N ILE A 98 7.13 -1.72 -15.07
CA ILE A 98 6.00 -1.25 -14.25
C ILE A 98 6.53 -0.55 -12.99
N ARG A 99 7.53 -1.14 -12.31
CA ARG A 99 8.15 -0.53 -11.12
C ARG A 99 8.72 0.84 -11.44
N ALA A 100 9.51 0.96 -12.50
CA ALA A 100 10.13 2.21 -12.91
C ALA A 100 9.08 3.28 -13.21
N THR A 101 8.02 2.91 -13.92
CA THR A 101 6.92 3.82 -14.26
C THR A 101 6.20 4.32 -13.01
N LEU A 102 5.86 3.44 -12.07
CA LEU A 102 5.19 3.84 -10.82
C LEU A 102 6.10 4.65 -9.89
N LYS A 103 7.40 4.33 -9.83
CA LYS A 103 8.39 5.14 -9.09
C LYS A 103 8.56 6.54 -9.69
N GLY A 104 8.35 6.70 -10.99
CA GLY A 104 8.38 8.00 -11.66
C GLY A 104 7.24 8.94 -11.28
N ASN A 105 6.17 8.43 -10.66
CA ASN A 105 5.05 9.24 -10.20
C ASN A 105 5.27 9.68 -8.73
N PRO A 106 5.53 10.97 -8.46
CA PRO A 106 5.89 11.46 -7.14
C PRO A 106 4.79 11.28 -6.08
N GLN A 107 3.52 11.20 -6.50
CA GLN A 107 2.39 10.98 -5.59
C GLN A 107 2.45 9.59 -4.95
N ILE A 108 2.86 8.59 -5.73
CA ILE A 108 2.72 7.17 -5.36
C ILE A 108 4.06 6.45 -5.19
N ALA A 109 5.18 7.08 -5.53
CA ALA A 109 6.51 6.47 -5.48
C ALA A 109 6.82 5.83 -4.12
N ARG A 110 6.33 6.42 -3.03
CA ARG A 110 6.48 5.91 -1.66
C ARG A 110 5.86 4.53 -1.41
N PHE A 111 4.89 4.09 -2.21
CA PHE A 111 4.24 2.79 -2.06
C PHE A 111 4.94 1.69 -2.87
N VAL A 112 5.86 2.06 -3.75
CA VAL A 112 6.58 1.12 -4.60
C VAL A 112 7.79 0.58 -3.85
N GLY A 113 7.82 -0.73 -3.62
CA GLY A 113 8.95 -1.42 -3.00
C GLY A 113 10.27 -1.13 -3.72
N GLU A 114 11.38 -1.14 -2.98
CA GLU A 114 12.72 -0.98 -3.52
C GLU A 114 13.51 -2.28 -3.36
N ARG A 115 14.23 -2.68 -4.41
CA ARG A 115 15.14 -3.82 -4.33
C ARG A 115 16.24 -3.55 -3.31
N GLY A 116 16.60 -4.58 -2.55
CA GLY A 116 17.70 -4.50 -1.58
C GLY A 116 17.39 -3.75 -0.28
N ALA A 117 16.19 -3.16 -0.14
CA ALA A 117 15.74 -2.50 1.10
C ALA A 117 15.21 -3.48 2.16
N GLY A 118 15.37 -4.80 1.94
CA GLY A 118 14.81 -5.86 2.77
C GLY A 118 13.63 -6.55 2.07
N TRP A 119 12.45 -6.50 2.68
CA TRP A 119 11.23 -7.08 2.11
C TRP A 119 10.72 -6.23 0.94
N ASP A 120 10.62 -6.83 -0.25
CA ASP A 120 10.08 -6.20 -1.45
C ASP A 120 8.72 -6.84 -1.83
N PRO A 121 7.58 -6.21 -1.49
CA PRO A 121 6.26 -6.76 -1.79
C PRO A 121 5.87 -6.57 -3.27
N PHE A 122 6.58 -5.74 -4.02
CA PHE A 122 6.12 -5.26 -5.32
C PHE A 122 5.92 -6.36 -6.37
N PRO A 123 6.82 -7.37 -6.53
CA PRO A 123 6.58 -8.45 -7.48
C PRO A 123 5.29 -9.24 -7.16
N ALA A 124 4.99 -9.44 -5.87
CA ALA A 124 3.76 -10.13 -5.45
C ALA A 124 2.51 -9.30 -5.73
N GLN A 125 2.59 -7.97 -5.55
CA GLN A 125 1.51 -7.04 -5.92
C GLN A 125 1.20 -7.07 -7.42
N VAL A 126 2.24 -7.04 -8.26
CA VAL A 126 2.09 -7.14 -9.72
C VAL A 126 1.50 -8.51 -10.11
N ALA A 127 2.02 -9.60 -9.54
CA ALA A 127 1.52 -10.95 -9.83
C ALA A 127 0.05 -11.11 -9.44
N LYS A 128 -0.37 -10.57 -8.29
CA LYS A 128 -1.76 -10.60 -7.84
C LYS A 128 -2.68 -9.86 -8.79
N VAL A 129 -2.32 -8.64 -9.19
CA VAL A 129 -3.11 -7.85 -10.12
C VAL A 129 -3.21 -8.52 -11.49
N TYR A 130 -2.12 -9.13 -11.97
CA TYR A 130 -2.14 -9.91 -13.21
C TYR A 130 -3.11 -11.09 -13.13
N GLU A 131 -3.11 -11.83 -12.01
CA GLU A 131 -4.04 -12.93 -11.77
C GLU A 131 -5.50 -12.43 -11.73
N GLU A 132 -5.77 -11.32 -11.05
CA GLU A 132 -7.12 -10.73 -11.00
C GLU A 132 -7.63 -10.28 -12.38
N LEU A 133 -6.76 -9.76 -13.23
CA LEU A 133 -7.15 -9.25 -14.55
C LEU A 133 -7.29 -10.36 -15.61
N THR A 134 -6.50 -11.43 -15.50
CA THR A 134 -6.39 -12.45 -16.56
C THR A 134 -6.91 -13.83 -16.16
N GLY A 135 -7.10 -14.08 -14.86
CA GLY A 135 -7.35 -15.41 -14.30
C GLY A 135 -6.13 -16.34 -14.34
N LYS A 136 -4.97 -15.86 -14.82
CA LYS A 136 -3.74 -16.67 -14.97
C LYS A 136 -2.76 -16.34 -13.85
N LYS A 137 -2.12 -17.36 -13.29
CA LYS A 137 -1.03 -17.14 -12.33
C LYS A 137 0.25 -16.77 -13.07
N LEU A 138 0.94 -15.74 -12.59
CA LEU A 138 2.28 -15.43 -13.05
C LEU A 138 3.21 -16.55 -12.60
N ALA A 139 3.94 -17.18 -13.54
CA ALA A 139 4.74 -18.36 -13.25
C ALA A 139 5.68 -18.14 -12.06
N ALA A 140 5.72 -19.12 -11.15
CA ALA A 140 6.19 -19.04 -9.76
C ALA A 140 7.30 -17.99 -9.53
N LEU A 141 6.88 -16.78 -9.15
CA LEU A 141 7.70 -15.85 -8.35
C LEU A 141 7.68 -16.25 -6.86
N MET A 142 6.94 -17.31 -6.51
CA MET A 142 6.59 -17.68 -5.14
C MET A 142 7.60 -18.61 -4.44
N HIS A 143 8.79 -18.84 -4.98
CA HIS A 143 9.86 -19.52 -4.24
C HIS A 143 10.70 -18.53 -3.42
N GLU A 144 10.07 -17.91 -2.42
CA GLU A 144 10.76 -17.52 -1.19
C GLU A 144 9.85 -17.83 0.00
N PRO A 145 10.26 -18.68 0.97
CA PRO A 145 9.51 -18.88 2.19
C PRO A 145 9.62 -17.61 3.07
N GLN A 146 8.66 -16.70 2.94
CA GLN A 146 8.55 -15.48 3.78
C GLN A 146 7.81 -15.72 5.10
N LEU A 147 7.86 -16.94 5.63
CA LEU A 147 7.40 -17.21 6.99
C LEU A 147 8.56 -17.00 7.97
N ALA A 148 8.38 -16.07 8.91
CA ALA A 148 9.14 -15.89 10.15
C ALA A 148 10.28 -14.85 10.22
N ARG A 149 10.08 -13.61 9.74
CA ARG A 149 10.91 -12.46 10.22
C ARG A 149 10.15 -11.27 10.82
N LEU A 150 8.82 -11.29 10.84
CA LEU A 150 8.03 -10.17 11.35
C LEU A 150 7.82 -10.16 12.88
N CYS A 151 8.34 -11.14 13.64
CA CYS A 151 8.07 -11.24 15.08
C CYS A 151 9.29 -11.21 16.02
N SER A 152 10.51 -10.92 15.55
CA SER A 152 11.71 -11.04 16.39
C SER A 152 12.76 -9.95 16.17
N ARG A 153 12.36 -8.69 16.29
CA ARG A 153 13.32 -7.61 16.59
C ARG A 153 13.01 -7.05 17.98
N PRO A 154 13.77 -7.43 19.03
CA PRO A 154 13.60 -6.83 20.35
C PRO A 154 13.90 -5.34 20.27
N LEU A 155 13.09 -4.53 20.96
CA LEU A 155 13.44 -3.14 21.25
C LEU A 155 14.79 -3.10 21.99
N PRO A 156 15.70 -2.16 21.67
CA PRO A 156 16.93 -2.01 22.44
C PRO A 156 16.56 -1.66 23.89
N ARG A 157 16.90 -2.54 24.83
CA ARG A 157 16.82 -2.25 26.27
C ARG A 157 17.88 -1.19 26.57
N SER A 158 17.46 0.03 26.87
CA SER A 158 18.31 1.02 27.51
C SER A 158 18.73 0.50 28.89
N CYS A 159 20.03 0.54 29.18
CA CYS A 159 20.60 0.25 30.49
C CYS A 159 19.90 1.07 31.58
N VAL A 160 19.43 0.39 32.63
CA VAL A 160 19.23 0.97 33.95
C VAL A 160 20.34 0.38 34.81
N THR A 161 21.32 1.21 35.18
CA THR A 161 22.27 0.91 36.26
C THR A 161 21.88 1.80 37.44
N SER A 162 21.51 1.17 38.55
CA SER A 162 21.63 1.76 39.89
C SER A 162 23.06 1.62 40.38
#